data_AF-A0A4Z1HEX2-F1
#
_entry.id   AF-A0A4Z1HEX2-F1
#
_cell.length_a   1.000
_cell.length_b   1.000
_cell.length_c   1.000
_cell.angle_alpha   90.00
_cell.angle_beta   90.00
_cell.angle_gamma   90.00
#
_symmetry.space_group_name_H-M   'P 1'
#
loop_
_entity.id
_entity.type
_entity.pdbx_description
1 polymer ?
#
loop_
_entity_poly.entity_id
_entity_poly.type
_entity_poly.pdbx_seq_one_letter_code
_entity_poly.pdbx_strand_id
1 'polypeptide(L)'
;MKITQASLLLSGLASIALAQDTNCTTASLNTTASTWTVTETDTIFSIAAATNRGVCDIARASRIPDAEYIDTGFVLIIPAEVCNLDNESCLLTASGDTTSCLYGGPHTYTTVRNDTVTKIALKFNIDVSAISADVVSMLGVSSVDEVITAVSLMKLPQCSPSQCSVQPVQFTYGVYKDLAEKYNSTVGQLFGFNTGYRYSSSVESLSPVLTIPMNC
;
A
#
# COMPACT_ATOMS: atom_id res chain seq x y z
N MET A 1 8.80 34.36 46.20
CA MET A 1 9.74 34.27 45.06
C MET A 1 10.35 32.87 45.08
N LYS A 2 9.79 31.93 44.32
CA LYS A 2 10.31 30.55 44.18
C LYS A 2 10.38 30.27 42.68
N ILE A 3 11.60 30.07 42.21
CA ILE A 3 11.95 29.77 40.82
C ILE A 3 11.71 28.28 40.62
N THR A 4 10.80 27.91 39.73
CA THR A 4 10.55 26.51 39.35
C THR A 4 11.36 26.21 38.09
N GLN A 5 12.22 25.20 38.18
CA GLN A 5 13.12 24.76 37.10
C GLN A 5 12.31 24.13 35.96
N ALA A 6 12.60 24.55 34.72
CA ALA A 6 12.13 23.90 33.52
C ALA A 6 13.10 22.77 33.16
N SER A 7 12.61 21.52 33.17
CA SER A 7 13.34 20.37 32.65
C SER A 7 13.10 20.26 31.15
N LEU A 8 14.12 20.59 30.34
CA LEU A 8 14.14 20.27 28.91
C LEU A 8 14.44 18.77 28.75
N LEU A 9 13.48 18.02 28.23
CA LEU A 9 13.70 16.68 27.69
C LEU A 9 14.21 16.83 26.24
N LEU A 10 15.49 16.52 26.03
CA LEU A 10 16.06 16.35 24.69
C LEU A 10 15.61 14.97 24.15
N SER A 11 14.62 14.97 23.27
CA SER A 11 14.26 13.81 22.46
C SER A 11 15.29 13.63 21.35
N GLY A 12 16.08 12.55 21.43
CA GLY A 12 17.04 12.17 20.38
C GLY A 12 16.33 11.74 19.10
N LEU A 13 16.67 12.39 17.99
CA LEU A 13 16.33 11.93 16.64
C LEU A 13 17.31 10.80 16.29
N ALA A 14 16.84 9.56 16.24
CA ALA A 14 17.59 8.47 15.63
C ALA A 14 17.55 8.65 14.11
N SER A 15 18.65 9.11 13.52
CA SER A 15 18.81 9.13 12.06
C SER A 15 18.98 7.69 11.56
N ILE A 16 17.99 7.19 10.81
CA ILE A 16 18.12 5.93 10.07
C ILE A 16 19.06 6.22 8.90
N ALA A 17 20.30 5.76 9.00
CA ALA A 17 21.25 5.82 7.89
C ALA A 17 20.85 4.73 6.88
N LEU A 18 20.41 5.14 5.68
CA LEU A 18 20.29 4.25 4.54
C LEU A 18 21.70 3.75 4.18
N ALA A 19 21.90 2.43 4.18
CA ALA A 19 23.17 1.83 3.77
C ALA A 19 23.42 2.14 2.30
N GLN A 20 24.34 3.08 2.02
CA GLN A 20 24.84 3.32 0.67
C GLN A 20 25.76 2.15 0.29
N ASP A 21 25.48 1.50 -0.84
CA ASP A 21 26.45 0.60 -1.46
C ASP A 21 27.60 1.46 -2.00
N THR A 22 28.72 1.46 -1.27
CA THR A 22 29.92 2.26 -1.57
C THR A 22 30.61 1.84 -2.87
N ASN A 23 30.14 0.77 -3.53
CA ASN A 23 30.64 0.31 -4.83
C ASN A 23 29.73 0.67 -6.02
N CYS A 24 28.56 1.27 -5.81
CA CYS A 24 27.71 1.65 -6.93
C CYS A 24 28.21 2.92 -7.62
N THR A 25 28.54 2.82 -8.91
CA THR A 25 28.84 3.99 -9.74
C THR A 25 27.70 4.24 -10.71
N THR A 26 27.10 5.43 -10.65
CA THR A 26 25.94 5.81 -11.49
C THR A 26 26.23 5.73 -13.00
N ALA A 27 27.49 5.86 -13.40
CA ALA A 27 27.94 5.73 -14.78
C ALA A 27 27.83 4.29 -15.34
N SER A 28 27.74 3.29 -14.47
CA SER A 28 27.62 1.87 -14.85
C SER A 28 26.17 1.37 -14.90
N LEU A 29 25.22 2.19 -14.44
CA LEU A 29 23.81 1.81 -14.33
C LEU A 29 23.14 1.74 -15.70
N ASN A 30 22.36 0.69 -15.92
CA ASN A 30 21.51 0.61 -17.10
C ASN A 30 20.32 1.57 -16.96
N THR A 31 20.33 2.64 -17.75
CA THR A 31 19.29 3.68 -17.75
C THR A 31 18.07 3.36 -18.61
N THR A 32 18.05 2.17 -19.23
CA THR A 32 16.96 1.76 -20.12
C THR A 32 15.79 1.21 -19.30
N ALA A 33 14.61 1.80 -19.48
CA ALA A 33 13.36 1.22 -18.98
C ALA A 33 12.82 0.18 -19.98
N SER A 34 12.19 -0.86 -19.45
CA SER A 34 11.56 -1.92 -20.24
C SER A 34 10.22 -2.33 -19.62
N THR A 35 9.63 -3.41 -20.13
CA THR A 35 8.38 -3.96 -19.57
C THR A 35 8.51 -5.45 -19.32
N TRP A 36 7.75 -5.94 -18.35
CA TRP A 36 7.65 -7.36 -18.01
C TRP A 36 6.19 -7.80 -18.04
N THR A 37 5.88 -8.84 -18.81
CA THR A 37 4.54 -9.45 -18.80
C THR A 37 4.51 -10.56 -17.77
N VAL A 38 3.69 -10.40 -16.74
CA VAL A 38 3.57 -11.30 -15.59
C VAL A 38 2.99 -12.65 -16.01
N THR A 39 3.64 -13.73 -15.59
CA THR A 39 3.20 -15.11 -15.78
C THR A 39 2.56 -15.68 -14.51
N GLU A 40 2.07 -16.93 -14.54
CA GLU A 40 1.43 -17.56 -13.37
C GLU A 40 2.40 -17.84 -12.21
N THR A 41 3.70 -17.99 -12.51
CA THR A 41 4.73 -18.27 -11.50
C THR A 41 5.42 -17.02 -10.96
N ASP A 42 5.12 -15.86 -11.55
CA ASP A 42 5.77 -14.61 -11.17
C ASP A 42 5.19 -14.05 -9.87
N THR A 43 6.10 -13.53 -9.04
CA THR A 43 5.80 -12.62 -7.94
C THR A 43 6.55 -11.31 -8.18
N ILE A 44 6.15 -10.24 -7.52
CA ILE A 44 6.91 -8.98 -7.62
C ILE A 44 8.37 -9.17 -7.18
N PHE A 45 8.60 -10.07 -6.21
CA PHE A 45 9.94 -10.43 -5.70
C PHE A 45 10.78 -11.18 -6.73
N SER A 46 10.21 -12.17 -7.43
CA SER A 46 10.93 -12.92 -8.46
C SER A 46 11.25 -12.04 -9.67
N ILE A 47 10.36 -11.13 -10.04
CA ILE A 47 10.60 -10.15 -11.13
C ILE A 47 11.70 -9.17 -10.72
N ALA A 48 11.64 -8.61 -9.51
CA ALA A 48 12.67 -7.74 -8.95
C ALA A 48 14.06 -8.40 -8.99
N ALA A 49 14.15 -9.66 -8.53
CA ALA A 49 15.38 -10.44 -8.57
C ALA A 49 15.87 -10.71 -10.01
N ALA A 50 14.97 -11.12 -10.91
CA ALA A 50 15.32 -11.44 -12.30
C ALA A 50 15.77 -10.22 -13.11
N THR A 51 15.27 -9.03 -12.76
CA THR A 51 15.58 -7.78 -13.44
C THR A 51 16.63 -6.94 -12.72
N ASN A 52 17.13 -7.38 -11.55
CA ASN A 52 18.01 -6.60 -10.69
C ASN A 52 17.45 -5.20 -10.40
N ARG A 53 16.20 -5.14 -9.94
CA ARG A 53 15.47 -3.92 -9.54
C ARG A 53 14.87 -4.10 -8.15
N GLY A 54 14.53 -2.99 -7.50
CA GLY A 54 13.78 -3.04 -6.25
C GLY A 54 12.31 -3.39 -6.49
N VAL A 55 11.73 -4.18 -5.57
CA VAL A 55 10.29 -4.50 -5.54
C VAL A 55 9.44 -3.22 -5.61
N CYS A 56 9.79 -2.24 -4.78
CA CYS A 56 9.05 -0.99 -4.68
C CYS A 56 9.34 -0.05 -5.85
N ASP A 57 10.53 -0.13 -6.45
CA ASP A 57 10.84 0.60 -7.67
C ASP A 57 9.94 0.16 -8.82
N ILE A 58 9.76 -1.15 -9.00
CA ILE A 58 8.86 -1.71 -10.02
C ILE A 58 7.40 -1.36 -9.70
N ALA A 59 6.96 -1.58 -8.45
CA ALA A 59 5.57 -1.36 -8.05
C ALA A 59 5.16 0.10 -8.26
N ARG A 60 6.01 1.06 -7.88
CA ARG A 60 5.73 2.50 -8.05
C ARG A 60 5.76 2.95 -9.51
N ALA A 61 6.73 2.47 -10.28
CA ALA A 61 6.80 2.76 -11.72
C ALA A 61 5.55 2.24 -12.46
N SER A 62 5.06 1.07 -12.05
CA SER A 62 3.88 0.41 -12.63
C SER A 62 2.56 0.86 -12.02
N ARG A 63 2.59 1.75 -11.01
CA ARG A 63 1.42 2.28 -10.31
C ARG A 63 0.51 1.19 -9.77
N ILE A 64 1.07 0.12 -9.23
CA ILE A 64 0.29 -0.97 -8.65
C ILE A 64 -0.26 -0.48 -7.30
N PRO A 65 -1.54 -0.73 -6.96
CA PRO A 65 -2.09 -0.28 -5.68
C PRO A 65 -1.32 -0.84 -4.48
N ASP A 66 -0.89 -2.11 -4.57
CA ASP A 66 -0.08 -2.79 -3.57
C ASP A 66 0.96 -3.65 -4.31
N ALA A 67 2.21 -3.70 -3.84
CA ALA A 67 3.27 -4.41 -4.55
C ALA A 67 2.97 -5.92 -4.73
N GLU A 68 2.22 -6.51 -3.80
CA GLU A 68 1.79 -7.92 -3.88
C GLU A 68 0.47 -8.11 -4.63
N TYR A 69 -0.18 -7.02 -5.08
CA TYR A 69 -1.34 -7.06 -5.96
C TYR A 69 -0.92 -7.27 -7.42
N ILE A 70 -0.37 -8.44 -7.70
CA ILE A 70 0.15 -8.83 -9.01
C ILE A 70 -0.67 -9.99 -9.59
N ASP A 71 -0.94 -9.91 -10.90
CA ASP A 71 -1.68 -10.94 -11.62
C ASP A 71 -1.08 -11.26 -12.98
N THR A 72 -1.26 -12.50 -13.41
CA THR A 72 -0.91 -12.95 -14.76
C THR A 72 -1.52 -12.04 -15.82
N GLY A 73 -0.69 -11.67 -16.81
CA GLY A 73 -1.05 -10.77 -17.89
C GLY A 73 -0.85 -9.28 -17.57
N PHE A 74 -0.50 -8.90 -16.34
CA PHE A 74 -0.06 -7.53 -16.08
C PHE A 74 1.20 -7.22 -16.87
N VAL A 75 1.27 -6.00 -17.41
CA VAL A 75 2.47 -5.50 -18.10
C VAL A 75 3.09 -4.43 -17.20
N LEU A 76 4.08 -4.84 -16.43
CA LEU A 76 4.76 -3.99 -15.45
C LEU A 76 5.88 -3.20 -16.13
N ILE A 77 6.09 -1.98 -15.68
CA ILE A 77 7.26 -1.16 -16.04
C ILE A 77 8.44 -1.65 -15.20
N ILE A 78 9.53 -1.98 -15.88
CA ILE A 78 10.83 -2.24 -15.26
C ILE A 78 11.64 -0.94 -15.41
N PRO A 79 11.86 -0.19 -14.32
CA PRO A 79 12.52 1.11 -14.40
C PRO A 79 14.02 0.98 -14.73
N ALA A 80 14.69 2.12 -14.93
CA ALA A 80 16.14 2.19 -14.97
C ALA A 80 16.77 1.69 -13.65
N GLU A 81 18.04 1.29 -13.70
CA GLU A 81 18.80 0.93 -12.50
C GLU A 81 19.02 2.14 -11.60
N VAL A 82 19.00 1.86 -10.30
CA VAL A 82 19.37 2.80 -9.25
C VAL A 82 20.37 2.12 -8.32
N CYS A 83 21.24 2.90 -7.67
CA CYS A 83 22.23 2.36 -6.75
C CYS A 83 21.60 1.74 -5.50
N ASN A 84 20.50 2.33 -5.02
CA ASN A 84 19.85 1.90 -3.80
C ASN A 84 18.48 1.36 -4.17
N LEU A 85 18.42 0.06 -4.40
CA LEU A 85 17.17 -0.63 -4.70
C LEU A 85 16.24 -0.58 -3.50
N ASP A 86 14.98 -0.24 -3.72
CA ASP A 86 13.97 -0.26 -2.68
C ASP A 86 13.13 -1.53 -2.76
N ASN A 87 13.28 -2.40 -1.77
CA ASN A 87 12.58 -3.69 -1.73
C ASN A 87 11.44 -3.76 -0.71
N GLU A 88 11.31 -2.76 0.17
CA GLU A 88 10.51 -2.93 1.38
C GLU A 88 9.63 -1.72 1.70
N SER A 89 10.00 -0.50 1.29
CA SER A 89 9.33 0.69 1.83
C SER A 89 7.86 0.80 1.43
N CYS A 90 7.48 0.19 0.30
CA CYS A 90 6.11 0.14 -0.21
C CYS A 90 5.29 -1.04 0.33
N LEU A 91 5.93 -2.03 0.98
CA LEU A 91 5.26 -3.23 1.47
C LEU A 91 4.43 -2.91 2.71
N LEU A 92 3.27 -3.56 2.83
CA LEU A 92 2.44 -3.46 4.03
C LEU A 92 2.98 -4.39 5.11
N THR A 93 3.18 -3.85 6.30
CA THR A 93 3.62 -4.59 7.48
C THR A 93 2.65 -4.34 8.62
N ALA A 94 2.44 -5.36 9.46
CA ALA A 94 1.54 -5.25 10.60
C ALA A 94 1.99 -4.12 11.55
N SER A 95 1.07 -3.21 11.84
CA SER A 95 1.24 -2.18 12.86
C SER A 95 0.84 -2.73 14.22
N GLY A 96 1.57 -2.34 15.27
CA GLY A 96 1.13 -2.54 16.66
C GLY A 96 0.11 -1.50 17.13
N ASP A 97 -0.14 -0.46 16.32
CA ASP A 97 -1.07 0.63 16.58
C ASP A 97 -2.21 0.59 15.56
N THR A 98 -3.29 -0.08 15.94
CA THR A 98 -4.49 -0.32 15.13
C THR A 98 -5.73 0.28 15.78
N THR A 99 -6.69 0.73 14.96
CA THR A 99 -7.97 1.26 15.46
C THR A 99 -9.07 0.21 15.51
N SER A 100 -10.15 0.46 16.25
CA SER A 100 -11.34 -0.41 16.29
C SER A 100 -12.43 -0.04 15.28
N CYS A 101 -12.25 1.05 14.54
CA CYS A 101 -13.18 1.51 13.52
C CYS A 101 -12.50 2.45 12.52
N LEU A 102 -13.11 2.61 11.36
CA LEU A 102 -12.67 3.48 10.28
C LEU A 102 -13.24 4.88 10.42
N TYR A 103 -12.38 5.90 10.40
CA TYR A 103 -12.81 7.28 10.31
C TYR A 103 -13.29 7.60 8.88
N GLY A 104 -14.46 8.23 8.79
CA GLY A 104 -15.16 8.62 7.56
C GLY A 104 -15.79 7.45 6.81
N GLY A 105 -14.99 6.51 6.30
CA GLY A 105 -15.48 5.34 5.56
C GLY A 105 -14.41 4.67 4.71
N PRO A 106 -14.79 3.75 3.80
CA PRO A 106 -16.16 3.36 3.45
C PRO A 106 -16.84 2.43 4.48
N HIS A 107 -18.16 2.26 4.38
CA HIS A 107 -18.92 1.25 5.17
C HIS A 107 -18.74 -0.18 4.65
N THR A 108 -18.44 -0.30 3.35
CA THR A 108 -18.35 -1.58 2.68
C THR A 108 -17.05 -1.68 1.90
N TYR A 109 -16.55 -2.90 1.79
CA TYR A 109 -15.37 -3.22 1.01
C TYR A 109 -15.67 -4.39 0.06
N THR A 110 -15.27 -4.24 -1.19
CA THR A 110 -15.30 -5.31 -2.18
C THR A 110 -13.94 -5.97 -2.18
N THR A 111 -13.92 -7.23 -1.76
CA THR A 111 -12.69 -8.04 -1.69
C THR A 111 -12.04 -8.16 -3.07
N VAL A 112 -10.72 -8.17 -3.07
CA VAL A 112 -9.89 -8.40 -4.25
C VAL A 112 -9.15 -9.72 -4.10
N ARG A 113 -8.45 -10.15 -5.15
CA ARG A 113 -7.72 -11.42 -5.15
C ARG A 113 -6.73 -11.49 -3.98
N ASN A 114 -6.62 -12.67 -3.38
CA ASN A 114 -5.72 -12.99 -2.27
C ASN A 114 -6.02 -12.24 -0.96
N ASP A 115 -7.19 -11.60 -0.85
CA ASP A 115 -7.65 -11.05 0.40
C ASP A 115 -7.94 -12.15 1.42
N THR A 116 -7.57 -11.86 2.65
CA THR A 116 -8.01 -12.56 3.87
C THR A 116 -8.53 -11.50 4.83
N VAL A 117 -9.25 -11.87 5.88
CA VAL A 117 -9.71 -10.89 6.89
C VAL A 117 -8.50 -10.18 7.52
N THR A 118 -7.42 -10.91 7.82
CA THR A 118 -6.16 -10.36 8.34
C THR A 118 -5.53 -9.35 7.39
N LYS A 119 -5.45 -9.65 6.08
CA LYS A 119 -4.89 -8.72 5.09
C LYS A 119 -5.76 -7.48 4.90
N ILE A 120 -7.07 -7.64 4.98
CA ILE A 120 -8.01 -6.51 4.93
C ILE A 120 -7.82 -5.63 6.16
N ALA A 121 -7.76 -6.21 7.36
CA ALA A 121 -7.48 -5.49 8.59
C ALA A 121 -6.16 -4.69 8.50
N LEU A 122 -5.11 -5.33 7.97
CA LEU A 122 -3.81 -4.69 7.68
C LEU A 122 -3.94 -3.50 6.73
N LYS A 123 -4.61 -3.65 5.58
CA LYS A 123 -4.82 -2.55 4.61
C LYS A 123 -5.52 -1.36 5.26
N PHE A 124 -6.50 -1.62 6.10
CA PHE A 124 -7.33 -0.62 6.77
C PHE A 124 -6.73 -0.09 8.07
N ASN A 125 -5.60 -0.65 8.53
CA ASN A 125 -5.01 -0.40 9.85
C ASN A 125 -6.02 -0.51 11.01
N ILE A 126 -6.91 -1.49 10.94
CA ILE A 126 -7.87 -1.81 12.01
C ILE A 126 -7.48 -3.12 12.68
N ASP A 127 -7.85 -3.28 13.95
CA ASP A 127 -7.67 -4.54 14.66
C ASP A 127 -8.54 -5.61 13.99
N VAL A 128 -7.99 -6.80 13.77
CA VAL A 128 -8.71 -7.91 13.10
C VAL A 128 -9.98 -8.30 13.87
N SER A 129 -9.99 -8.15 15.21
CA SER A 129 -11.15 -8.41 16.05
C SER A 129 -12.28 -7.39 15.90
N ALA A 130 -11.99 -6.22 15.32
CA ALA A 130 -13.00 -5.22 14.98
C ALA A 130 -13.84 -5.63 13.76
N ILE A 131 -13.32 -6.53 12.91
CA ILE A 131 -14.09 -7.14 11.82
C ILE A 131 -14.92 -8.27 12.43
N SER A 132 -16.23 -8.09 12.50
CA SER A 132 -17.10 -8.96 13.30
C SER A 132 -17.10 -10.42 12.81
N ALA A 133 -17.27 -11.36 13.74
CA ALA A 133 -17.44 -12.77 13.42
C ALA A 133 -18.60 -13.03 12.45
N ASP A 134 -19.65 -12.20 12.50
CA ASP A 134 -20.76 -12.24 11.55
C ASP A 134 -20.28 -11.96 10.12
N VAL A 135 -19.35 -11.02 9.92
CA VAL A 135 -18.75 -10.75 8.60
C VAL A 135 -17.95 -11.96 8.12
N VAL A 136 -17.16 -12.60 9.00
CA VAL A 136 -16.42 -13.83 8.66
C VAL A 136 -17.36 -14.94 8.20
N SER A 137 -18.46 -15.16 8.94
CA SER A 137 -19.50 -16.14 8.59
C SER A 137 -20.20 -15.80 7.27
N MET A 138 -20.53 -14.52 7.04
CA MET A 138 -21.15 -14.05 5.78
C MET A 138 -20.25 -14.26 4.56
N LEU A 139 -18.93 -14.21 4.74
CA LEU A 139 -17.96 -14.46 3.67
C LEU A 139 -17.73 -15.95 3.40
N GLY A 140 -18.31 -16.83 4.21
CA GLY A 140 -18.21 -18.29 4.03
C GLY A 140 -16.82 -18.86 4.29
N VAL A 141 -15.97 -18.14 5.03
CA VAL A 141 -14.61 -18.57 5.38
C VAL A 141 -14.57 -19.08 6.83
N SER A 142 -13.68 -20.04 7.09
CA SER A 142 -13.53 -20.73 8.38
C SER A 142 -12.50 -20.10 9.31
N SER A 143 -11.62 -19.25 8.80
CA SER A 143 -10.62 -18.51 9.59
C SER A 143 -10.34 -17.13 9.00
N VAL A 144 -9.71 -16.25 9.80
CA VAL A 144 -9.35 -14.89 9.37
C VAL A 144 -8.21 -14.86 8.33
N ASP A 145 -7.48 -15.96 8.19
CA ASP A 145 -6.36 -16.12 7.26
C ASP A 145 -6.72 -16.93 6.01
N GLU A 146 -7.95 -17.44 5.94
CA GLU A 146 -8.46 -18.10 4.74
C GLU A 146 -8.71 -17.06 3.63
N VAL A 147 -8.33 -17.42 2.41
CA VAL A 147 -8.53 -16.56 1.24
C VAL A 147 -10.02 -16.43 0.94
N ILE A 148 -10.49 -15.19 0.92
CA ILE A 148 -11.87 -14.85 0.58
C ILE A 148 -12.02 -14.84 -0.94
N THR A 149 -13.18 -15.29 -1.42
CA THR A 149 -13.51 -15.19 -2.85
C THR A 149 -13.54 -13.72 -3.26
N ALA A 150 -12.73 -13.34 -4.26
CA ALA A 150 -12.71 -11.98 -4.78
C ALA A 150 -14.10 -11.53 -5.25
N VAL A 151 -14.36 -10.22 -5.19
CA VAL A 151 -15.64 -9.58 -5.55
C VAL A 151 -16.77 -9.86 -4.52
N SER A 152 -16.45 -10.48 -3.39
CA SER A 152 -17.36 -10.55 -2.24
C SER A 152 -17.46 -9.19 -1.53
N LEU A 153 -18.66 -8.81 -1.10
CA LEU A 153 -18.91 -7.59 -0.34
C LEU A 153 -18.90 -7.87 1.16
N MET A 154 -18.16 -7.08 1.93
CA MET A 154 -18.16 -7.12 3.39
C MET A 154 -18.46 -5.75 4.01
N LYS A 155 -18.95 -5.76 5.25
CA LYS A 155 -19.13 -4.55 6.06
C LYS A 155 -17.88 -4.28 6.89
N LEU A 156 -17.56 -2.99 7.07
CA LEU A 156 -16.46 -2.52 7.91
C LEU A 156 -17.01 -1.61 9.02
N PRO A 157 -16.43 -1.68 10.23
CA PRO A 157 -16.84 -0.81 11.34
C PRO A 157 -16.44 0.64 11.03
N GLN A 158 -17.37 1.58 11.14
CA GLN A 158 -17.09 3.02 10.98
C GLN A 158 -17.26 3.74 12.31
N CYS A 159 -16.34 4.67 12.59
CA CYS A 159 -16.42 5.52 13.76
C CYS A 159 -17.54 6.54 13.58
N SER A 160 -18.31 6.82 14.64
CA SER A 160 -19.37 7.84 14.60
C SER A 160 -19.30 8.75 15.82
N PRO A 161 -19.24 10.09 15.64
CA PRO A 161 -19.12 10.79 14.36
C PRO A 161 -17.69 10.72 13.79
N SER A 162 -17.54 10.70 12.47
CA SER A 162 -16.25 10.85 11.77
C SER A 162 -16.46 11.29 10.32
N GLN A 163 -15.41 11.79 9.66
CA GLN A 163 -15.45 12.24 8.26
C GLN A 163 -14.08 12.11 7.59
N CYS A 164 -14.08 12.06 6.26
CA CYS A 164 -12.90 12.30 5.42
C CYS A 164 -13.25 13.34 4.35
N SER A 165 -12.25 14.05 3.84
CA SER A 165 -12.38 14.81 2.59
C SER A 165 -12.06 13.90 1.41
N VAL A 166 -12.79 14.00 0.30
CA VAL A 166 -12.59 13.13 -0.87
C VAL A 166 -12.33 13.98 -2.11
N GLN A 167 -11.24 13.69 -2.83
CA GLN A 167 -10.86 14.45 -4.02
C GLN A 167 -10.29 13.55 -5.13
N PRO A 168 -10.60 13.82 -6.41
CA PRO A 168 -9.89 13.21 -7.53
C PRO A 168 -8.44 13.71 -7.62
N VAL A 169 -7.48 12.79 -7.77
CA VAL A 169 -6.04 13.09 -7.92
C VAL A 169 -5.48 12.30 -9.09
N GLN A 170 -4.71 12.99 -9.94
CA GLN A 170 -3.93 12.38 -11.00
C GLN A 170 -2.81 11.53 -10.41
N PHE A 171 -2.88 10.20 -10.55
CA PHE A 171 -1.91 9.28 -9.97
C PHE A 171 -0.77 8.98 -10.94
N THR A 172 0.26 9.82 -10.91
CA THR A 172 1.37 9.76 -11.88
C THR A 172 2.50 8.83 -11.48
N TYR A 173 2.67 8.52 -10.19
CA TYR A 173 3.70 7.62 -9.68
C TYR A 173 3.38 7.18 -8.24
N GLY A 174 3.76 5.95 -7.88
CA GLY A 174 3.67 5.46 -6.50
C GLY A 174 2.85 4.17 -6.35
N VAL A 175 2.57 3.78 -5.11
CA VAL A 175 1.59 2.77 -4.70
C VAL A 175 0.55 3.38 -3.75
N TYR A 176 -0.48 2.64 -3.34
CA TYR A 176 -1.46 3.17 -2.39
C TYR A 176 -0.87 3.46 -1.02
N LYS A 177 0.16 2.74 -0.58
CA LYS A 177 0.87 3.06 0.66
C LYS A 177 1.43 4.49 0.62
N ASP A 178 2.10 4.88 -0.46
CA ASP A 178 2.64 6.24 -0.63
C ASP A 178 1.52 7.30 -0.57
N LEU A 179 0.35 7.01 -1.17
CA LEU A 179 -0.80 7.91 -1.14
C LEU A 179 -1.45 7.97 0.25
N ALA A 180 -1.59 6.83 0.94
CA ALA A 180 -2.17 6.75 2.27
C ALA A 180 -1.35 7.57 3.28
N GLU A 181 -0.02 7.43 3.24
CA GLU A 181 0.90 8.22 4.05
C GLU A 181 0.83 9.70 3.71
N LYS A 182 0.81 10.04 2.41
CA LYS A 182 0.76 11.44 1.95
C LYS A 182 -0.52 12.16 2.34
N TYR A 183 -1.66 11.48 2.30
CA TYR A 183 -2.98 12.08 2.45
C TYR A 183 -3.64 11.82 3.79
N ASN A 184 -2.93 11.19 4.73
CA ASN A 184 -3.45 10.77 6.02
C ASN A 184 -4.74 9.95 5.83
N SER A 185 -4.57 8.77 5.26
CA SER A 185 -5.60 7.76 5.00
C SER A 185 -4.99 6.37 5.15
N THR A 186 -5.69 5.33 4.73
CA THR A 186 -5.22 3.94 4.77
C THR A 186 -5.26 3.32 3.37
N VAL A 187 -4.44 2.30 3.15
CA VAL A 187 -4.44 1.58 1.87
C VAL A 187 -5.79 0.93 1.58
N GLY A 188 -6.46 0.42 2.62
CA GLY A 188 -7.80 -0.16 2.53
C GLY A 188 -8.84 0.86 2.08
N GLN A 189 -8.77 2.08 2.60
CA GLN A 189 -9.65 3.17 2.13
C GLN A 189 -9.42 3.46 0.66
N LEU A 190 -8.16 3.54 0.20
CA LEU A 190 -7.85 3.73 -1.21
C LEU A 190 -8.38 2.59 -2.09
N PHE A 191 -8.25 1.33 -1.67
CA PHE A 191 -8.88 0.21 -2.38
C PHE A 191 -10.40 0.33 -2.41
N GLY A 192 -11.04 0.72 -1.30
CA GLY A 192 -12.49 0.88 -1.21
C GLY A 192 -13.02 1.95 -2.16
N PHE A 193 -12.38 3.12 -2.21
CA PHE A 193 -12.77 4.24 -3.07
C PHE A 193 -12.39 4.04 -4.55
N ASN A 194 -11.46 3.14 -4.86
CA ASN A 194 -10.96 2.89 -6.22
C ASN A 194 -11.14 1.43 -6.63
N THR A 195 -12.30 0.85 -6.29
CA THR A 195 -12.62 -0.54 -6.60
C THR A 195 -12.46 -0.80 -8.11
N GLY A 196 -11.70 -1.85 -8.44
CA GLY A 196 -11.42 -2.23 -9.83
C GLY A 196 -10.16 -1.60 -10.44
N TYR A 197 -9.51 -0.65 -9.77
CA TYR A 197 -8.16 -0.24 -10.15
C TYR A 197 -7.17 -1.38 -9.93
N ARG A 198 -6.25 -1.60 -10.87
CA ARG A 198 -5.33 -2.75 -10.85
C ARG A 198 -3.86 -2.38 -11.01
N TYR A 199 -3.52 -1.61 -12.03
CA TYR A 199 -2.18 -1.05 -12.28
C TYR A 199 -2.29 -0.02 -13.41
N SER A 200 -1.22 0.72 -13.70
CA SER A 200 -1.13 1.49 -14.95
C SER A 200 0.31 1.68 -15.40
N SER A 201 0.60 1.20 -16.62
CA SER A 201 1.85 1.44 -17.33
C SER A 201 1.80 2.66 -18.27
N SER A 202 0.76 3.49 -18.16
CA SER A 202 0.57 4.64 -19.05
C SER A 202 1.61 5.75 -18.81
N VAL A 203 1.84 6.58 -19.81
CA VAL A 203 2.61 7.82 -19.64
C VAL A 203 1.87 8.79 -18.71
N GLU A 204 2.58 9.77 -18.14
CA GLU A 204 2.02 10.68 -17.12
C GLU A 204 0.73 11.38 -17.56
N SER A 205 0.66 11.85 -18.80
CA SER A 205 -0.52 12.53 -19.35
C SER A 205 -1.76 11.64 -19.49
N LEU A 206 -1.58 10.32 -19.47
CA LEU A 206 -2.63 9.30 -19.52
C LEU A 206 -2.70 8.49 -18.23
N SER A 207 -2.12 9.01 -17.16
CA SER A 207 -2.19 8.37 -15.86
C SER A 207 -3.65 8.29 -15.39
N PRO A 208 -3.98 7.34 -14.51
CA PRO A 208 -5.33 7.23 -13.96
C PRO A 208 -5.61 8.38 -12.98
N VAL A 209 -6.87 8.79 -12.90
CA VAL A 209 -7.36 9.65 -11.82
C VAL A 209 -7.97 8.76 -10.75
N LEU A 210 -7.48 8.87 -9.52
CA LEU A 210 -7.97 8.13 -8.37
C LEU A 210 -8.82 9.03 -7.47
N THR A 211 -9.82 8.45 -6.84
CA THR A 211 -10.59 9.07 -5.77
C THR A 211 -9.85 8.88 -4.45
N ILE A 212 -9.31 9.95 -3.89
CA ILE A 212 -8.47 9.91 -2.69
C ILE A 212 -9.28 10.38 -1.48
N PRO A 213 -9.57 9.51 -0.51
CA PRO A 213 -9.97 9.92 0.83
C PRO A 213 -8.76 10.51 1.57
N MET A 214 -8.97 11.63 2.26
CA MET A 214 -7.94 12.45 2.87
C MET A 214 -8.36 12.86 4.28
N ASN A 215 -7.38 12.95 5.18
CA ASN A 215 -7.60 13.34 6.58
C ASN A 215 -8.70 12.53 7.25
N CYS A 216 -8.61 11.22 7.03
CA CYS A 216 -9.23 10.22 7.88
C CYS A 216 -8.29 9.97 9.08
#